data_AF-A0A928T3S4-F1
#
_entry.id   AF-A0A928T3S4-F1
#
_cell.length_a   1.000
_cell.length_b   1.000
_cell.length_c   1.000
_cell.angle_alpha   90.00
_cell.angle_beta   90.00
_cell.angle_gamma   90.00
#
_symmetry.space_group_name_H-M   'P 1'
#
loop_
_entity.id
_entity.type
_entity.pdbx_description
1 polymer ?
#
loop_
_entity_poly.entity_id
_entity_poly.type
_entity_poly.pdbx_seq_one_letter_code
_entity_poly.pdbx_strand_id
1 'polypeptide(L)'
;MPFDPTKPANNSPNSSAEMRSQLTSLNADIQQRATINDLNNAIANALAQTSANSNGVSTLGQGADGSYNQTQMQDVLNKLDELINALRR
;
A
#
# COMPACT_ATOMS: atom_id res chain seq x y z
N MET A 1 41.38 19.17 -21.92
CA MET A 1 40.01 19.41 -21.42
C MET A 1 39.62 18.27 -20.49
N PRO A 2 39.03 18.55 -19.31
CA PRO A 2 38.54 17.52 -18.40
C PRO A 2 37.50 16.63 -19.09
N PHE A 3 37.42 15.37 -18.68
CA PHE A 3 36.36 14.47 -19.14
C PHE A 3 34.98 15.00 -18.69
N ASP A 4 34.09 15.24 -19.66
CA ASP A 4 32.69 15.61 -19.41
C ASP A 4 31.81 14.38 -19.69
N PRO A 5 31.30 13.69 -18.65
CA PRO A 5 30.48 12.49 -18.81
C PRO A 5 29.15 12.78 -19.53
N THR A 6 28.77 14.04 -19.68
CA THR A 6 27.55 14.47 -20.38
C THR A 6 27.74 14.66 -21.88
N LYS A 7 28.95 14.46 -22.43
CA LYS A 7 29.20 14.51 -23.89
C LYS A 7 29.87 13.22 -24.40
N PRO A 8 29.58 12.76 -25.63
CA PRO A 8 30.35 11.69 -26.23
C PRO A 8 31.83 12.06 -26.32
N ALA A 9 32.70 11.04 -26.41
CA ALA A 9 34.11 11.28 -26.66
C ALA A 9 34.31 12.08 -27.95
N ASN A 10 35.35 12.92 -28.01
CA ASN A 10 35.61 13.73 -29.19
C ASN A 10 35.78 12.83 -30.42
N ASN A 11 35.21 13.23 -31.55
CA ASN A 11 35.20 12.50 -32.82
C ASN A 11 34.46 11.15 -32.78
N SER A 12 33.62 10.88 -31.76
CA SER A 12 32.76 9.70 -31.76
C SER A 12 31.70 9.78 -32.86
N PRO A 13 31.27 8.64 -33.44
CA PRO A 13 30.15 8.62 -34.38
C PRO A 13 28.88 9.24 -33.78
N ASN A 14 28.03 9.85 -34.62
CA ASN A 14 26.74 10.42 -34.18
C ASN A 14 25.85 9.40 -33.43
N SER A 15 25.96 8.11 -33.76
CA SER A 15 25.24 7.03 -33.08
C SER A 15 25.56 6.94 -31.59
N SER A 16 26.73 7.41 -31.14
CA SER A 16 27.07 7.48 -29.71
C SER A 16 26.20 8.47 -28.94
N ALA A 17 25.81 9.60 -29.55
CA ALA A 17 24.90 10.55 -28.94
C ALA A 17 23.49 9.98 -28.82
N GLU A 18 22.99 9.33 -29.89
CA GLU A 18 21.69 8.67 -29.93
C GLU A 18 21.58 7.55 -28.88
N MET A 19 22.57 6.66 -28.80
CA MET A 19 22.58 5.56 -27.82
C MET A 19 22.54 6.08 -26.38
N ARG A 20 23.25 7.17 -26.09
CA ARG A 20 23.20 7.80 -24.76
C ARG A 20 21.84 8.39 -24.42
N SER A 21 21.18 9.00 -25.39
CA SER A 21 19.81 9.51 -25.23
C SER A 21 18.84 8.37 -24.89
N GLN A 22 18.94 7.26 -25.63
CA GLN A 22 18.14 6.05 -25.39
C GLN A 22 18.40 5.46 -24.01
N LEU A 23 19.66 5.30 -23.58
CA LEU A 23 20.02 4.77 -22.26
C LEU A 23 19.57 5.68 -21.13
N THR A 24 19.65 7.00 -21.31
CA THR A 24 19.15 7.98 -20.34
C THR A 24 17.64 7.86 -20.19
N SER A 25 16.94 7.72 -21.32
CA SER A 25 15.47 7.55 -21.34
C SER A 25 15.04 6.23 -20.71
N LEU A 26 15.74 5.14 -21.01
CA LEU A 26 15.50 3.83 -20.39
C LEU A 26 15.76 3.87 -18.88
N ASN A 27 16.84 4.51 -18.44
CA ASN A 27 17.10 4.67 -17.01
C ASN A 27 15.98 5.45 -16.32
N ALA A 28 15.50 6.55 -16.93
CA ALA A 28 14.37 7.30 -16.38
C ALA A 28 13.10 6.44 -16.26
N ASP A 29 12.77 5.65 -17.29
CA ASP A 29 11.64 4.71 -17.26
C ASP A 29 11.80 3.65 -16.14
N ILE A 30 13.00 3.07 -15.99
CA ILE A 30 13.30 2.10 -14.94
C ILE A 30 13.13 2.71 -13.54
N GLN A 31 13.60 3.94 -13.33
CA GLN A 31 13.48 4.62 -12.03
C GLN A 31 12.03 4.99 -11.69
N GLN A 32 11.14 5.14 -12.68
CA GLN A 32 9.73 5.44 -12.47
C GLN A 32 8.88 4.18 -12.22
N ARG A 33 9.35 3.00 -12.64
CA ARG A 33 8.64 1.74 -12.43
C ARG A 33 8.63 1.34 -10.96
N ALA A 34 7.47 0.94 -10.46
CA ALA A 34 7.36 0.33 -9.16
C ALA A 34 8.21 -0.95 -9.09
N THR A 35 8.98 -1.09 -8.02
CA THR A 35 9.80 -2.27 -7.77
C THR A 35 8.98 -3.36 -7.09
N ILE A 36 9.50 -4.59 -7.09
CA ILE A 36 8.93 -5.70 -6.30
C ILE A 36 8.87 -5.34 -4.81
N ASN A 37 9.85 -4.58 -4.31
CA ASN A 37 9.84 -4.12 -2.92
C ASN A 37 8.69 -3.14 -2.64
N ASP A 38 8.41 -2.22 -3.57
CA ASP A 38 7.29 -1.28 -3.44
C ASP A 38 5.95 -2.03 -3.41
N LEU A 39 5.80 -3.03 -4.29
CA LEU A 39 4.62 -3.90 -4.32
C LEU A 39 4.48 -4.72 -3.03
N ASN A 40 5.57 -5.32 -2.55
CA ASN A 40 5.57 -6.09 -1.29
C ASN A 40 5.19 -5.21 -0.10
N ASN A 41 5.73 -3.98 -0.02
CA ASN A 41 5.39 -3.02 1.03
C ASN A 41 3.92 -2.61 0.95
N ALA A 42 3.41 -2.32 -0.25
CA ALA A 42 2.00 -1.98 -0.44
C ALA A 42 1.07 -3.13 -0.02
N ILE A 43 1.40 -4.37 -0.39
CA ILE A 43 0.66 -5.58 0.00
C ILE A 43 0.71 -5.78 1.52
N ALA A 44 1.88 -5.68 2.14
CA ALA A 44 2.03 -5.82 3.59
C ALA A 44 1.19 -4.78 4.34
N ASN A 45 1.19 -3.52 3.89
CA ASN A 45 0.38 -2.46 4.46
C ASN A 45 -1.12 -2.69 4.29
N ALA A 46 -1.56 -3.22 3.13
CA ALA A 46 -2.96 -3.56 2.91
C ALA A 46 -3.40 -4.72 3.81
N LEU A 47 -2.61 -5.79 3.89
CA LEU A 47 -2.89 -6.95 4.74
C LEU A 47 -2.97 -6.57 6.22
N ALA A 48 -2.03 -5.74 6.70
CA ALA A 48 -2.04 -5.24 8.08
C ALA A 48 -3.33 -4.48 8.42
N GLN A 49 -3.85 -3.67 7.49
CA GLN A 49 -5.10 -2.95 7.68
C GLN A 49 -6.32 -3.88 7.68
N THR A 50 -6.36 -4.86 6.78
CA THR A 50 -7.48 -5.83 6.74
C THR A 50 -7.50 -6.78 7.93
N SER A 51 -6.35 -7.16 8.48
CA SER A 51 -6.28 -8.02 9.66
C SER A 51 -6.62 -7.28 10.96
N ALA A 52 -6.37 -5.97 11.00
CA ALA A 52 -6.55 -5.15 12.19
C ALA A 52 -7.89 -4.40 12.21
N ASN A 53 -8.73 -4.53 11.18
CA ASN A 53 -9.96 -3.75 11.04
C ASN A 53 -10.95 -3.96 12.22
N SER A 54 -10.99 -5.15 12.82
CA SER A 54 -11.80 -5.45 14.00
C SER A 54 -11.18 -5.03 15.34
N ASN A 55 -9.88 -4.65 15.38
CA ASN A 55 -9.21 -4.24 16.63
C ASN A 55 -9.81 -2.95 17.22
N GLY A 56 -10.48 -2.13 16.41
CA GLY A 56 -11.21 -0.94 16.86
C GLY A 56 -12.58 -1.24 17.47
N VAL A 57 -13.09 -2.47 17.34
CA VAL A 57 -14.40 -2.87 17.86
C VAL A 57 -14.23 -3.27 19.32
N SER A 58 -14.84 -2.49 20.21
CA SER A 58 -14.79 -2.80 21.66
C SER A 58 -15.57 -4.07 21.97
N THR A 59 -15.14 -4.80 23.00
CA THR A 59 -15.84 -6.01 23.46
C THR A 59 -17.28 -5.71 23.89
N LEU A 60 -18.13 -6.73 23.81
CA LEU A 60 -19.51 -6.66 24.27
C LEU A 60 -19.52 -6.81 25.80
N GLY A 61 -19.58 -5.69 26.52
CA GLY A 61 -19.47 -5.63 27.99
C GLY A 61 -20.70 -6.10 28.77
N GLN A 62 -21.48 -7.04 28.23
CA GLN A 62 -22.69 -7.56 28.88
C GLN A 62 -22.50 -9.00 29.37
N GLY A 63 -23.07 -9.31 30.53
CA GLY A 63 -23.18 -10.68 31.04
C GLY A 63 -24.44 -11.38 30.51
N ALA A 64 -24.45 -12.71 30.55
CA ALA A 64 -25.65 -13.48 30.24
C ALA A 64 -26.70 -13.31 31.36
N ASP A 65 -27.93 -12.97 30.98
CA ASP A 65 -29.09 -12.91 31.89
C ASP A 65 -29.97 -14.15 31.70
N GLY A 66 -30.55 -14.65 32.80
CA GLY A 66 -31.46 -15.81 32.78
C GLY A 66 -32.87 -15.46 32.30
N SER A 67 -33.20 -14.18 32.19
CA SER A 67 -34.47 -13.66 31.67
C SER A 67 -34.23 -12.79 30.43
N TYR A 68 -35.22 -12.73 29.55
CA TYR A 68 -35.14 -11.87 28.37
C TYR A 68 -35.09 -10.39 28.76
N ASN A 69 -34.13 -9.66 28.20
CA ASN A 69 -33.98 -8.22 28.36
C ASN A 69 -33.81 -7.56 26.98
N GLN A 70 -34.78 -6.73 26.59
CA GLN A 70 -34.79 -6.09 25.26
C GLN A 70 -33.61 -5.13 25.06
N THR A 71 -33.19 -4.42 26.11
CA THR A 71 -32.06 -3.47 26.02
C THR A 71 -30.75 -4.21 25.77
N GLN A 72 -30.50 -5.30 26.50
CA GLN A 72 -29.34 -6.16 26.28
C GLN A 72 -29.30 -6.70 24.84
N MET A 73 -30.45 -7.14 24.32
CA MET A 73 -30.54 -7.59 22.93
C MET A 73 -30.27 -6.47 21.92
N GLN A 74 -30.73 -5.25 22.18
CA GLN A 74 -30.41 -4.11 21.32
C GLN A 74 -28.91 -3.80 21.32
N ASP A 75 -28.23 -3.93 22.48
CA ASP A 75 -26.78 -3.75 22.57
C ASP A 75 -26.00 -4.81 21.80
N VAL A 76 -26.48 -6.08 21.79
CA VAL A 76 -25.92 -7.13 20.91
C VAL A 76 -26.03 -6.71 19.44
N LEU A 77 -27.22 -6.32 18.99
CA LEU A 77 -27.47 -5.96 17.59
C LEU A 77 -26.61 -4.76 17.17
N ASN A 78 -26.55 -3.73 17.99
CA ASN A 78 -25.70 -2.56 17.74
C ASN A 78 -24.22 -2.94 17.60
N LYS A 79 -23.72 -3.85 18.45
CA LYS A 79 -22.34 -4.31 18.39
C LYS A 79 -22.06 -5.18 17.16
N LEU A 80 -23.03 -5.98 16.72
CA LEU A 80 -22.92 -6.74 15.47
C LEU A 80 -22.82 -5.80 14.27
N ASP A 81 -23.60 -4.72 14.23
CA ASP A 81 -23.50 -3.73 13.16
C ASP A 81 -22.13 -3.01 13.16
N GLU A 82 -21.61 -2.65 14.34
CA GLU A 82 -20.26 -2.09 14.48
C GLU A 82 -19.18 -3.05 13.94
N LEU A 83 -19.27 -4.33 14.31
CA LEU A 83 -18.35 -5.37 13.82
C LEU A 83 -18.45 -5.55 12.31
N ILE A 84 -19.67 -5.66 11.78
CA ILE A 84 -19.91 -5.82 10.35
C ILE A 84 -19.35 -4.63 9.57
N ASN A 85 -19.55 -3.40 10.08
CA ASN A 85 -19.01 -2.19 9.45
C ASN A 85 -17.48 -2.15 9.52
N ALA A 86 -16.88 -2.61 10.61
CA ALA A 86 -15.43 -2.73 10.73
C ALA A 86 -14.85 -3.74 9.72
N LEU A 87 -15.49 -4.90 9.56
CA LEU A 87 -15.03 -5.96 8.66
C LEU A 87 -15.19 -5.65 7.17
N ARG A 88 -16.05 -4.69 6.80
CA ARG A 88 -16.28 -4.27 5.40
C ARG A 88 -15.31 -3.20 4.89
N ARG A 89 -14.49 -2.62 5.77
CA ARG A 89 -13.46 -1.62 5.42
C ARG A 89 -12.19 -2.32 4.95
#